data_AF-A0A2T0MQT5-F1
#
_entry.id   AF-A0A2T0MQT5-F1
#
_cell.length_a   1.000
_cell.length_b   1.000
_cell.length_c   1.000
_cell.angle_alpha   90.00
_cell.angle_beta   90.00
_cell.angle_gamma   90.00
#
_symmetry.space_group_name_H-M   'P 1'
#
loop_
_entity.id
_entity.type
_entity.pdbx_description
1 polymer ?
#
loop_
_entity_poly.entity_id
_entity_poly.type
_entity_poly.pdbx_seq_one_letter_code
_entity_poly.pdbx_strand_id
1 'polypeptide(L)'
;MSDGYPTAAQKEALRLICRHEPMPAHRLADELVAARKPSTNPGYGPAIARMAGTLAWRLQAQGFIAETLAGDWATTAEGRALIACPA
;
A
#
# COMPACT_ATOMS: atom_id res chain seq x y z
N MET A 1 -19.85 11.21 -3.84
CA MET A 1 -18.79 10.54 -4.63
C MET A 1 -17.54 11.36 -4.41
N SER A 2 -16.61 10.93 -3.56
CA SER A 2 -15.41 11.72 -3.27
C SER A 2 -14.39 11.57 -4.41
N ASP A 3 -13.82 12.72 -4.76
CA ASP A 3 -13.01 13.00 -5.94
C ASP A 3 -11.90 12.00 -6.21
N GLY A 4 -11.60 11.78 -7.49
CA GLY A 4 -10.66 10.78 -8.02
C GLY A 4 -9.18 10.97 -7.68
N TYR A 5 -8.85 11.52 -6.51
CA TYR A 5 -7.49 11.68 -6.01
C TYR A 5 -7.20 10.74 -4.83
N PRO A 6 -6.05 10.05 -4.82
CA PRO A 6 -5.72 9.11 -3.77
C PRO A 6 -5.50 9.80 -2.42
N THR A 7 -6.07 9.18 -1.38
CA THR A 7 -5.98 9.61 0.00
C THR A 7 -4.55 9.57 0.54
N ALA A 8 -4.29 10.23 1.67
CA ALA A 8 -2.97 10.19 2.32
C ALA A 8 -2.53 8.75 2.66
N ALA A 9 -3.44 7.91 3.15
CA ALA A 9 -3.17 6.51 3.45
C ALA A 9 -2.85 5.69 2.19
N GLN A 10 -3.52 5.98 1.07
CA GLN A 10 -3.19 5.35 -0.22
C GLN A 10 -1.80 5.76 -0.72
N LYS A 11 -1.45 7.05 -0.62
CA LYS A 11 -0.11 7.53 -0.99
C LYS A 11 0.98 6.95 -0.09
N GLU A 12 0.71 6.79 1.20
CA GLU A 12 1.62 6.12 2.13
C GLU A 12 1.84 4.66 1.75
N ALA A 13 0.76 3.89 1.55
CA ALA A 13 0.85 2.51 1.10
C ALA A 13 1.58 2.37 -0.24
N LEU A 14 1.30 3.26 -1.20
CA LEU A 14 1.96 3.27 -2.51
C LEU A 14 3.48 3.52 -2.41
N ARG A 15 3.91 4.40 -1.48
CA ARG A 15 5.34 4.62 -1.21
C ARG A 15 6.01 3.40 -0.60
N LEU A 16 5.31 2.69 0.29
CA LEU A 16 5.82 1.45 0.87
C LEU A 16 5.98 0.38 -0.21
N ILE A 17 4.96 0.19 -1.06
CA ILE A 17 5.03 -0.76 -2.18
C ILE A 17 6.21 -0.43 -3.09
N CYS A 18 6.36 0.84 -3.50
CA CYS A 18 7.47 1.24 -4.38
C CYS A 18 8.85 0.97 -3.76
N ARG A 19 9.01 1.18 -2.45
CA ARG A 19 10.29 0.96 -1.76
C ARG A 19 10.69 -0.52 -1.69
N HIS A 20 9.72 -1.42 -1.67
CA HIS A 20 9.95 -2.85 -1.44
C HIS A 20 9.46 -3.72 -2.59
N GLU A 21 9.34 -3.17 -3.79
CA GLU A 21 8.86 -3.92 -4.94
C GLU A 21 9.91 -4.92 -5.46
N PRO A 22 9.51 -6.12 -5.91
CA PRO A 22 8.16 -6.68 -5.78
C PRO A 22 7.81 -6.97 -4.30
N MET A 23 6.67 -6.45 -3.83
CA MET A 23 6.25 -6.53 -2.43
C MET A 23 5.24 -7.66 -2.23
N PRO A 24 5.52 -8.65 -1.37
CA PRO A 24 4.52 -9.66 -0.99
C PRO A 24 3.27 -9.04 -0.36
N ALA A 25 2.09 -9.54 -0.72
CA ALA A 25 0.81 -8.97 -0.28
C ALA A 25 0.67 -8.83 1.26
N HIS A 26 1.23 -9.77 2.03
CA HIS A 26 1.22 -9.73 3.49
C HIS A 26 2.15 -8.65 4.08
N ARG A 27 3.25 -8.33 3.39
CA ARG A 27 4.29 -7.42 3.87
C ARG A 27 3.81 -5.98 4.04
N LEU A 28 2.83 -5.54 3.24
CA LEU A 28 2.28 -4.18 3.37
C LEU A 28 1.73 -3.92 4.78
N ALA A 29 1.09 -4.93 5.40
CA ALA A 29 0.57 -4.80 6.76
C ALA A 29 1.71 -4.59 7.77
N ASP A 30 2.78 -5.38 7.65
CA ASP A 30 3.94 -5.30 8.55
C ASP A 30 4.64 -3.95 8.45
N GLU A 31 4.85 -3.45 7.22
CA GLU A 31 5.46 -2.14 6.98
C GLU A 31 4.57 -0.99 7.51
N LEU A 32 3.24 -1.11 7.38
CA LEU A 32 2.29 -0.15 7.95
C LEU A 32 2.26 -0.17 9.48
N VAL A 33 2.46 -1.33 10.11
CA VAL A 33 2.63 -1.43 11.57
C VAL A 33 3.93 -0.75 11.98
N ALA A 34 5.04 -1.06 11.30
CA ALA A 34 6.36 -0.52 11.60
C ALA A 34 6.45 1.01 11.41
N ALA A 35 5.71 1.57 10.45
CA ALA A 35 5.65 3.01 10.21
C ALA A 35 4.88 3.79 11.30
N ARG A 36 4.14 3.12 12.18
CA ARG A 36 3.26 3.77 13.16
C ARG A 36 3.82 3.70 14.58
N LYS A 37 3.31 4.58 15.45
CA LYS A 37 3.64 4.53 16.88
C LYS A 37 3.22 3.18 17.46
N PRO A 38 4.06 2.54 18.30
CA PRO A 38 3.69 1.33 19.00
C PRO A 38 2.37 1.49 19.76
N SER A 39 1.54 0.45 19.69
CA SER A 39 0.24 0.40 20.35
C SER A 39 0.17 -0.84 21.23
N THR A 40 -0.35 -0.69 22.44
CA THR A 40 -0.60 -1.79 23.37
C THR A 40 -1.95 -2.47 23.13
N ASN A 41 -2.75 -1.97 22.18
CA ASN A 41 -4.05 -2.57 21.84
C ASN A 41 -3.83 -3.91 21.10
N PRO A 42 -4.31 -5.05 21.64
CA PRO A 42 -4.12 -6.36 21.02
C PRO A 42 -4.79 -6.49 19.64
N GLY A 43 -5.81 -5.66 19.36
CA GLY A 43 -6.48 -5.59 18.06
C GLY A 43 -5.77 -4.71 17.02
N TYR A 44 -4.67 -4.04 17.38
CA TYR A 44 -4.00 -3.06 16.52
C TYR A 44 -3.45 -3.69 15.23
N GLY A 45 -2.64 -4.75 15.35
CA GLY A 45 -2.10 -5.47 14.19
C GLY A 45 -3.19 -5.99 13.24
N PRO A 46 -4.20 -6.73 13.74
CA PRO A 46 -5.31 -7.18 12.91
C PRO A 46 -6.09 -6.05 12.21
N ALA A 47 -6.27 -4.90 12.86
CA ALA A 47 -6.90 -3.75 12.24
C ALA A 47 -6.05 -3.18 11.09
N ILE A 48 -4.73 -3.10 11.26
CA ILE A 48 -3.81 -2.66 10.22
C ILE A 48 -3.80 -3.63 9.04
N ALA A 49 -3.79 -4.94 9.28
CA ALA A 49 -3.84 -5.93 8.20
C ALA A 49 -5.08 -5.78 7.31
N ARG A 50 -6.27 -5.58 7.90
CA ARG A 50 -7.50 -5.32 7.14
C ARG A 50 -7.43 -4.03 6.33
N MET A 51 -6.87 -2.98 6.93
CA MET A 51 -6.69 -1.70 6.27
C MET A 51 -5.67 -1.80 5.12
N ALA A 52 -4.57 -2.55 5.30
CA ALA A 52 -3.57 -2.82 4.28
C ALA A 52 -4.20 -3.49 3.04
N GLY A 53 -5.01 -4.54 3.25
CA GLY A 53 -5.74 -5.20 2.17
C GLY A 53 -6.71 -4.24 1.44
N THR A 54 -7.41 -3.38 2.19
CA THR A 54 -8.31 -2.38 1.59
C THR A 54 -7.54 -1.34 0.76
N LEU A 55 -6.37 -0.91 1.23
CA LEU A 55 -5.52 0.05 0.51
C LEU A 55 -4.95 -0.57 -0.76
N ALA A 56 -4.42 -1.79 -0.68
CA ALA A 56 -3.90 -2.52 -1.85
C ALA A 56 -5.00 -2.71 -2.91
N TRP A 57 -6.18 -3.19 -2.51
CA TRP A 57 -7.31 -3.35 -3.42
C TRP A 57 -7.70 -2.04 -4.12
N ARG A 58 -7.79 -0.92 -3.38
CA ARG A 58 -8.12 0.38 -4.00
C ARG A 58 -7.02 0.87 -4.93
N LEU A 59 -5.74 0.71 -4.57
CA LEU A 59 -4.62 1.12 -5.41
C LEU A 59 -4.58 0.31 -6.72
N GLN A 60 -4.85 -0.99 -6.64
CA GLN A 60 -4.96 -1.87 -7.80
C GLN A 60 -6.15 -1.47 -8.68
N ALA A 61 -7.33 -1.28 -8.10
CA ALA A 61 -8.53 -0.86 -8.82
C ALA A 61 -8.38 0.51 -9.50
N GLN A 62 -7.51 1.38 -8.96
CA GLN A 62 -7.16 2.68 -9.54
C GLN A 62 -5.99 2.61 -10.54
N GLY A 63 -5.40 1.42 -10.75
CA GLY A 63 -4.30 1.22 -11.70
C GLY A 63 -2.93 1.74 -11.22
N PHE A 64 -2.75 2.01 -9.92
CA PHE A 64 -1.47 2.51 -9.38
C PHE A 64 -0.49 1.40 -8.99
N ILE A 65 -0.99 0.18 -8.81
CA ILE A 65 -0.18 -1.03 -8.59
C ILE A 65 -0.71 -2.17 -9.46
N ALA A 66 0.17 -3.12 -9.77
CA ALA A 66 -0.17 -4.34 -10.48
C ALA A 66 0.32 -5.56 -9.68
N GLU A 67 -0.44 -6.64 -9.77
CA GLU A 67 -0.03 -7.95 -9.26
C GLU A 67 0.95 -8.56 -10.28
N THR A 68 2.09 -9.00 -9.79
CA THR A 68 3.07 -9.77 -10.56
C THR A 68 2.66 -11.24 -10.63
N LEU A 69 3.31 -12.02 -11.50
CA LEU A 69 3.03 -13.45 -11.66
C LEU A 69 3.22 -14.27 -10.36
N ALA A 70 4.00 -13.76 -9.42
CA ALA A 70 4.26 -14.41 -8.13
C ALA A 70 3.21 -14.04 -7.04
N GLY A 71 2.23 -13.19 -7.34
CA GLY A 71 1.28 -12.66 -6.34
C GLY A 71 1.84 -11.49 -5.53
N ASP A 72 3.02 -10.97 -5.89
CA ASP A 72 3.61 -9.77 -5.29
C ASP A 72 3.12 -8.51 -6.00
N TRP A 73 3.14 -7.36 -5.32
CA TRP A 73 2.75 -6.06 -5.86
C TRP A 73 3.95 -5.27 -6.37
N ALA A 74 3.77 -4.63 -7.52
CA ALA A 74 4.69 -3.64 -8.08
C ALA A 74 3.96 -2.35 -8.42
N THR A 75 4.66 -1.22 -8.38
CA THR A 75 4.07 0.06 -8.79
C THR A 75 4.02 0.20 -10.30
N THR A 76 2.90 0.75 -10.82
CA THR A 76 2.78 1.13 -12.24
C THR A 76 3.47 2.47 -12.51
N ALA A 77 3.62 2.85 -13.79
CA ALA A 77 4.18 4.16 -14.15
C ALA A 77 3.35 5.31 -13.57
N GLU A 78 2.03 5.20 -13.63
CA GLU A 78 1.07 6.15 -13.07
C GLU A 78 1.21 6.21 -11.54
N GLY A 79 1.35 5.05 -10.89
CA GLY A 79 1.59 4.95 -9.45
C GLY A 79 2.88 5.65 -9.03
N ARG A 80 3.99 5.40 -9.74
CA ARG A 80 5.27 6.06 -9.48
C ARG A 80 5.18 7.58 -9.65
N ALA A 81 4.56 8.06 -10.73
CA ALA A 81 4.41 9.48 -11.03
C ALA A 81 3.67 10.22 -9.91
N LEU A 82 2.63 9.61 -9.35
CA LEU A 82 1.80 10.18 -8.28
C LEU A 82 2.57 10.45 -6.98
N ILE A 83 3.59 9.64 -6.68
CA ILE A 83 4.41 9.77 -5.46
C ILE A 83 5.85 10.20 -5.73
N ALA A 84 6.16 10.57 -6.99
CA ALA A 84 7.52 10.85 -7.46
C ALA A 84 8.51 9.73 -7.08
N CYS A 85 8.08 8.46 -7.20
CA CYS A 85 8.96 7.33 -6.96
C CYS A 85 9.95 7.19 -8.14
N PRO A 86 11.26 7.05 -7.89
CA PRO A 86 12.24 6.83 -8.95
C PRO A 86 11.95 5.54 -9.73
N ALA A 87 12.38 5.54 -10.99
CA ALA A 87 12.32 4.38 -11.88
C ALA A 87 13.40 3.35 -11.55
#